data_AF-A0A2N1KHW1-F1
#
_entry.id   AF-A0A2N1KHW1-F1
#
_cell.length_a   1.000
_cell.length_b   1.000
_cell.length_c   1.000
_cell.angle_alpha   90.00
_cell.angle_beta   90.00
_cell.angle_gamma   90.00
#
_symmetry.space_group_name_H-M   'P 1'
#
loop_
_entity.id
_entity.type
_entity.pdbx_description
1 polymer ?
#
loop_
_entity_poly.entity_id
_entity_poly.type
_entity_poly.pdbx_seq_one_letter_code
_entity_poly.pdbx_strand_id
1 'polypeptide(L)'
;MNFVRADGIYANNIDVHSLKLINSCHFDATSKGYVSFEYCDFNDIFTLNGKAAHIILKKNLIKKAVLVRLLDSDYFTLKDNTINEKLDIYSYNSEYRWDWSNNLFNSDIDLSDTQLPVYFKLKNNKFKTADYKLNFTYCKMDSAQFKYFNKNPLGKCLITLSPDNASNVIIDSKLFWIEYDSLFRYDEMLTVYEKVINTCRELNMEESIEGFDIQYQIFKIRHKYGIFGESIVQFQDYWWGFGYKRSNILLNIVWAFLASLLIVFIGYKKVFRAYSPNSDHDTELVIKECTESFLERFKVVFFYTALVFFSWRVDHARVDYRRYPWIALLIYTIYVIGLIHLAYLAAFVLAK
;
A
#
# COMPACT_ATOMS: atom_id res chain seq x y z
N MET A 1 -6.11 47.77 -13.59
CA MET A 1 -4.94 47.05 -13.04
C MET A 1 -4.56 47.74 -11.75
N ASN A 2 -4.80 47.11 -10.61
CA ASN A 2 -4.40 47.66 -9.32
C ASN A 2 -2.99 47.17 -9.01
N PHE A 3 -2.04 48.09 -8.93
CA PHE A 3 -0.71 47.79 -8.41
C PHE A 3 -0.78 47.91 -6.89
N VAL A 4 -0.80 46.77 -6.19
CA VAL A 4 -0.80 46.77 -4.73
C VAL A 4 0.62 46.46 -4.28
N ARG A 5 1.24 47.41 -3.58
CA ARG A 5 2.39 47.14 -2.72
C ARG A 5 1.83 46.71 -1.37
N ALA A 6 1.60 45.41 -1.23
CA ALA A 6 1.06 44.81 -0.02
C ALA A 6 2.22 44.44 0.91
N ASP A 7 2.71 45.43 1.64
CA ASP A 7 3.59 45.18 2.78
C ASP A 7 2.67 44.91 4.00
N GLY A 8 2.35 43.63 4.25
CA GLY A 8 1.65 43.17 5.46
C GLY A 8 0.12 43.30 5.47
N ILE A 9 -0.59 42.51 4.64
CA ILE A 9 -2.06 42.39 4.72
C ILE A 9 -2.44 41.35 5.78
N TYR A 10 -3.00 41.81 6.90
CA TYR A 10 -3.65 40.97 7.90
C TYR A 10 -5.15 40.95 7.64
N ALA A 11 -5.69 39.84 7.15
CA ALA A 11 -7.13 39.67 6.97
C ALA A 11 -7.53 38.22 7.21
N ASN A 12 -8.73 38.04 7.78
CA ASN A 12 -9.26 36.71 8.07
C ASN A 12 -9.63 35.94 6.80
N ASN A 13 -10.15 36.65 5.79
CA ASN A 13 -10.42 36.11 4.47
C ASN A 13 -9.77 37.02 3.44
N ILE A 14 -8.97 36.45 2.56
CA ILE A 14 -8.29 37.16 1.48
C ILE A 14 -8.75 36.52 0.18
N ASP A 15 -9.56 37.26 -0.59
CA ASP A 15 -9.89 36.88 -1.96
C ASP A 15 -9.33 37.93 -2.91
N VAL A 16 -8.34 37.53 -3.69
CA VAL A 16 -7.64 38.40 -4.62
C VAL A 16 -7.89 37.91 -6.03
N HIS A 17 -8.78 38.60 -6.72
CA HIS A 17 -8.99 38.43 -8.15
C HIS A 17 -8.16 39.45 -8.93
N SER A 18 -7.29 38.97 -9.82
CA SER A 18 -6.51 39.76 -10.79
C SER A 18 -5.50 40.75 -10.17
N LEU A 19 -4.41 40.21 -9.62
CA LEU A 19 -3.31 41.01 -9.08
C LEU A 19 -2.04 40.90 -9.93
N LYS A 20 -1.44 42.02 -10.32
CA LYS A 20 -0.10 42.03 -10.92
C LYS A 20 0.91 42.49 -9.87
N LEU A 21 1.69 41.55 -9.33
CA LEU A 21 2.75 41.84 -8.38
C LEU A 21 4.04 42.11 -9.15
N ILE A 22 4.58 43.32 -8.99
CA ILE A 22 5.84 43.75 -9.59
C ILE A 22 7.02 43.44 -8.66
N ASN A 23 6.80 43.50 -7.35
CA ASN A 23 7.81 43.29 -6.31
C ASN A 23 7.44 42.11 -5.41
N SER A 24 8.38 41.70 -4.55
CA SER A 24 8.14 40.71 -3.50
C SER A 24 6.94 41.08 -2.64
N CYS A 25 6.09 40.10 -2.33
CA CYS A 25 4.90 40.29 -1.50
C CYS A 25 4.92 39.33 -0.32
N HIS A 26 4.56 39.84 0.86
CA HIS A 26 4.47 39.06 2.09
C HIS A 26 3.03 39.04 2.60
N PHE A 27 2.47 37.84 2.74
CA PHE A 27 1.15 37.65 3.32
C PHE A 27 1.25 36.80 4.58
N ASP A 28 0.80 37.38 5.70
CA ASP A 28 0.67 36.70 6.98
C ASP A 28 -0.81 36.43 7.26
N ALA A 29 -1.24 35.18 7.05
CA ALA A 29 -2.57 34.76 7.45
C ALA A 29 -2.58 34.46 8.95
N THR A 30 -3.46 35.08 9.73
CA THR A 30 -3.45 34.93 11.20
C THR A 30 -4.64 34.14 11.74
N SER A 31 -5.54 33.66 10.88
CA SER A 31 -6.76 32.97 11.31
C SER A 31 -7.21 31.88 10.33
N LYS A 32 -8.07 30.97 10.80
CA LYS A 32 -8.62 29.83 10.04
C LYS A 32 -9.61 30.21 8.92
N GLY A 33 -9.40 31.31 8.22
CA GLY A 33 -10.22 31.66 7.05
C GLY A 33 -9.64 31.15 5.74
N TYR A 34 -10.10 31.70 4.62
CA TYR A 34 -9.66 31.28 3.29
C TYR A 34 -8.76 32.34 2.64
N VAL A 35 -7.75 31.88 1.91
CA VAL A 35 -6.84 32.71 1.12
C VAL A 35 -6.89 32.20 -0.32
N SER A 36 -7.35 33.06 -1.23
CA SER A 36 -7.53 32.74 -2.64
C SER A 36 -6.83 33.79 -3.51
N PHE A 37 -6.00 33.32 -4.44
CA PHE A 37 -5.39 34.13 -5.48
C PHE A 37 -5.75 33.56 -6.83
N GLU A 38 -6.49 34.34 -7.63
CA GLU A 38 -6.89 33.95 -8.99
C GLU A 38 -6.46 34.98 -10.04
N TYR A 39 -5.90 34.51 -11.16
CA TYR A 39 -5.42 35.35 -12.27
C TYR A 39 -4.31 36.34 -11.87
N CYS A 40 -3.47 35.97 -10.93
CA CYS A 40 -2.34 36.77 -10.48
C CYS A 40 -1.09 36.52 -11.32
N ASP A 41 -0.32 37.57 -11.59
CA ASP A 41 1.01 37.51 -12.23
C ASP A 41 2.08 37.88 -11.19
N PHE A 42 2.74 36.86 -10.65
CA PHE A 42 3.82 36.98 -9.68
C PHE A 42 5.16 37.12 -10.41
N ASN A 43 5.58 38.36 -10.65
CA ASN A 43 6.85 38.66 -11.35
C ASN A 43 8.09 38.50 -10.46
N ASP A 44 7.90 38.36 -9.15
CA ASP A 44 8.95 38.26 -8.15
C ASP A 44 8.58 37.24 -7.05
N ILE A 45 9.38 37.17 -5.99
CA ILE A 45 9.19 36.23 -4.88
C ILE A 45 7.88 36.53 -4.13
N PHE A 46 6.93 35.59 -4.16
CA PHE A 46 5.72 35.63 -3.36
C PHE A 46 5.88 34.76 -2.12
N THR A 47 5.79 35.34 -0.92
CA THR A 47 5.89 34.61 0.34
C THR A 47 4.55 34.55 1.05
N LEU A 48 4.08 33.34 1.37
CA LEU A 48 2.88 33.10 2.16
C LEU A 48 3.25 32.44 3.49
N ASN A 49 2.86 33.09 4.58
CA ASN A 49 3.12 32.69 5.96
C ASN A 49 1.83 32.62 6.79
N GLY A 50 1.88 31.87 7.89
CA GLY A 50 0.88 31.95 8.95
C GLY A 50 -0.09 30.77 9.03
N LYS A 51 -1.39 31.00 9.21
CA LYS A 51 -2.42 29.96 9.30
C LYS A 51 -3.62 30.36 8.45
N ALA A 52 -4.12 29.45 7.64
CA ALA A 52 -5.35 29.61 6.87
C ALA A 52 -6.05 28.25 6.77
N ALA A 53 -7.37 28.16 6.83
CA ALA A 53 -8.05 26.86 6.64
C ALA A 53 -7.91 26.36 5.18
N HIS A 54 -8.01 27.27 4.22
CA HIS A 54 -7.97 26.95 2.78
C HIS A 54 -7.05 27.91 2.05
N ILE A 55 -6.15 27.37 1.23
CA ILE A 55 -5.32 28.16 0.34
C ILE A 55 -5.53 27.69 -1.08
N ILE A 56 -5.90 28.64 -1.94
CA ILE A 56 -6.26 28.38 -3.33
C ILE A 56 -5.43 29.29 -4.22
N LEU A 57 -4.53 28.70 -4.98
CA LEU A 57 -3.78 29.36 -6.05
C LEU A 57 -4.33 28.84 -7.37
N LYS A 58 -5.04 29.68 -8.12
CA LYS A 58 -5.70 29.28 -9.35
C LYS A 58 -5.39 30.18 -10.54
N LYS A 59 -5.07 29.60 -11.70
CA LYS A 59 -4.84 30.35 -12.96
C LYS A 59 -3.80 31.46 -12.84
N ASN A 60 -2.79 31.26 -11.99
CA ASN A 60 -1.73 32.24 -11.80
C ASN A 60 -0.54 31.96 -12.70
N LEU A 61 0.22 33.03 -12.99
CA LEU A 61 1.53 32.97 -13.63
C LEU A 61 2.59 33.29 -12.58
N ILE A 62 3.39 32.30 -12.21
CA ILE A 62 4.48 32.41 -11.24
C ILE A 62 5.79 32.44 -12.02
N LYS A 63 6.38 33.64 -12.18
CA LYS A 63 7.58 33.81 -13.02
C LYS A 63 8.88 33.51 -12.28
N LYS A 64 8.96 33.86 -11.00
CA LYS A 64 10.11 33.56 -10.13
C LYS A 64 9.79 32.46 -9.12
N ALA A 65 9.64 32.82 -7.86
CA ALA A 65 9.47 31.87 -6.77
C ALA A 65 8.18 32.11 -6.00
N VAL A 66 7.50 31.05 -5.64
CA VAL A 66 6.52 31.05 -4.53
C VAL A 66 7.17 30.34 -3.36
N LEU A 67 7.30 31.05 -2.24
CA LEU A 67 7.79 30.53 -0.97
C LEU A 67 6.60 30.38 -0.02
N VAL A 68 6.19 29.16 0.26
CA VAL A 68 5.18 28.88 1.29
C VAL A 68 5.93 28.43 2.53
N ARG A 69 5.89 29.22 3.62
CA ARG A 69 6.66 28.95 4.83
C ARG A 69 5.79 29.00 6.08
N LEU A 70 6.06 28.09 7.03
CA LEU A 70 5.44 28.11 8.37
C LEU A 70 3.93 28.26 8.33
N LEU A 71 3.32 27.46 7.46
CA LEU A 71 1.92 27.61 7.12
C LEU A 71 1.14 26.39 7.64
N ASP A 72 0.11 26.63 8.44
CA ASP A 72 -0.84 25.59 8.84
C ASP A 72 -2.11 25.75 8.00
N SER A 73 -2.51 24.72 7.24
CA SER A 73 -3.82 24.74 6.57
C SER A 73 -4.44 23.38 6.28
N ASP A 74 -5.75 23.29 6.40
CA ASP A 74 -6.48 22.05 6.14
C ASP A 74 -6.40 21.67 4.64
N TYR A 75 -6.49 22.67 3.75
CA TYR A 75 -6.53 22.46 2.29
C TYR A 75 -5.53 23.34 1.52
N PHE A 76 -4.78 22.71 0.62
CA PHE A 76 -3.96 23.38 -0.39
C PHE A 76 -4.46 23.06 -1.79
N THR A 77 -4.81 24.06 -2.58
CA THR A 77 -5.21 23.88 -3.98
C THR A 77 -4.29 24.69 -4.89
N LEU A 78 -3.63 23.99 -5.81
CA LEU A 78 -2.84 24.56 -6.89
C LEU A 78 -3.48 24.12 -8.20
N LYS A 79 -4.22 25.00 -8.87
CA LYS A 79 -5.00 24.65 -10.07
C LYS A 79 -4.77 25.56 -11.27
N ASP A 80 -4.53 24.98 -12.44
CA ASP A 80 -4.37 25.71 -13.71
C ASP A 80 -3.24 26.77 -13.68
N ASN A 81 -2.20 26.63 -12.85
CA ASN A 81 -1.10 27.60 -12.74
C ASN A 81 0.05 27.29 -13.71
N THR A 82 0.83 28.31 -14.05
CA THR A 82 2.12 28.14 -14.73
C THR A 82 3.25 28.59 -13.80
N ILE A 83 4.17 27.69 -13.47
CA ILE A 83 5.32 27.92 -12.58
C ILE A 83 6.60 27.85 -13.39
N ASN A 84 7.30 28.97 -13.53
CA ASN A 84 8.43 29.11 -14.44
C ASN A 84 9.82 28.88 -13.82
N GLU A 85 10.02 29.18 -12.54
CA GLU A 85 11.35 29.18 -11.91
C GLU A 85 11.44 28.36 -10.63
N LYS A 86 10.59 28.58 -9.62
CA LYS A 86 10.64 27.77 -8.39
C LYS A 86 9.31 27.76 -7.64
N LEU A 87 8.94 26.62 -7.08
CA LEU A 87 7.92 26.53 -6.04
C LEU A 87 8.55 25.84 -4.84
N ASP A 88 8.74 26.60 -3.78
CA ASP A 88 9.29 26.11 -2.53
C ASP A 88 8.18 26.09 -1.49
N ILE A 89 7.93 24.91 -0.94
CA ILE A 89 7.02 24.75 0.19
C ILE A 89 7.91 24.19 1.30
N TYR A 90 8.07 24.94 2.39
CA TYR A 90 8.92 24.56 3.52
C TYR A 90 8.14 24.67 4.83
N SER A 91 8.31 23.71 5.73
CA SER A 91 7.66 23.72 7.05
C SER A 91 6.15 23.96 6.95
N TYR A 92 5.55 23.40 5.91
CA TYR A 92 4.13 23.48 5.65
C TYR A 92 3.44 22.30 6.30
N ASN A 93 2.46 22.58 7.15
CA ASN A 93 1.63 21.62 7.82
C ASN A 93 0.25 21.63 7.20
N SER A 94 -0.09 20.54 6.52
CA SER A 94 -1.43 20.39 5.97
C SER A 94 -2.17 19.24 6.61
N GLU A 95 -3.34 19.55 7.17
CA GLU A 95 -4.08 18.55 7.94
C GLU A 95 -4.84 17.56 7.07
N TYR A 96 -5.33 17.99 5.90
CA TYR A 96 -6.31 17.18 5.17
C TYR A 96 -5.97 16.89 3.73
N ARG A 97 -5.85 17.91 2.86
CA ARG A 97 -5.78 17.65 1.41
C ARG A 97 -4.94 18.64 0.61
N TRP A 98 -4.12 18.09 -0.28
CA TRP A 98 -3.53 18.82 -1.41
C TRP A 98 -4.23 18.44 -2.73
N ASP A 99 -4.52 19.43 -3.56
CA ASP A 99 -5.05 19.24 -4.92
C ASP A 99 -4.25 20.05 -5.92
N TRP A 100 -3.39 19.37 -6.66
CA TRP A 100 -2.54 19.92 -7.69
C TRP A 100 -3.03 19.43 -9.05
N SER A 101 -3.79 20.27 -9.75
CA SER A 101 -4.41 19.90 -11.00
C SER A 101 -4.17 20.87 -12.15
N ASN A 102 -3.88 20.34 -13.34
CA ASN A 102 -3.68 21.09 -14.58
C ASN A 102 -2.57 22.18 -14.52
N ASN A 103 -1.56 22.03 -13.68
CA ASN A 103 -0.47 23.00 -13.62
C ASN A 103 0.59 22.71 -14.69
N LEU A 104 1.30 23.74 -15.14
CA LEU A 104 2.51 23.65 -15.95
C LEU A 104 3.73 23.96 -15.07
N PHE A 105 4.53 22.94 -14.79
CA PHE A 105 5.77 23.05 -14.02
C PHE A 105 6.96 23.11 -14.97
N ASN A 106 7.57 24.29 -15.07
CA ASN A 106 8.73 24.53 -15.92
C ASN A 106 10.07 24.47 -15.17
N SER A 107 10.03 24.13 -13.88
CA SER A 107 11.16 24.24 -12.97
C SER A 107 11.05 23.34 -11.74
N ASP A 108 12.07 23.38 -10.89
CA ASP A 108 12.16 22.62 -9.64
C ASP A 108 11.12 23.04 -8.60
N ILE A 109 10.57 22.03 -7.92
CA ILE A 109 9.68 22.16 -6.77
C ILE A 109 10.41 21.53 -5.60
N ASP A 110 10.64 22.32 -4.56
CA ASP A 110 11.23 21.83 -3.33
C ASP A 110 10.13 21.63 -2.28
N LEU A 111 10.03 20.40 -1.78
CA LEU A 111 9.09 19.97 -0.75
C LEU A 111 9.81 19.43 0.49
N SER A 112 11.10 19.71 0.63
CA SER A 112 11.85 19.27 1.80
C SER A 112 11.24 19.84 3.09
N ASP A 113 11.19 19.00 4.13
CA ASP A 113 10.60 19.33 5.44
C ASP A 113 9.12 19.73 5.41
N THR A 114 8.40 19.43 4.33
CA THR A 114 6.93 19.56 4.31
C THR A 114 6.27 18.36 4.96
N GLN A 115 5.17 18.62 5.67
CA GLN A 115 4.31 17.58 6.20
C GLN A 115 3.31 17.16 5.12
N LEU A 116 3.21 15.85 4.89
CA LEU A 116 2.25 15.31 3.93
C LEU A 116 0.82 15.41 4.45
N PRO A 117 -0.16 15.76 3.58
CA PRO A 117 -1.57 15.72 3.92
C PRO A 117 -2.08 14.27 3.99
N VAL A 118 -3.29 14.07 4.51
CA VAL A 118 -3.96 12.74 4.43
C VAL A 118 -4.22 12.35 2.97
N TYR A 119 -4.66 13.30 2.14
CA TYR A 119 -4.97 13.08 0.73
C TYR A 119 -4.15 14.02 -0.16
N PHE A 120 -3.55 13.48 -1.21
CA PHE A 120 -2.85 14.29 -2.21
C PHE A 120 -3.29 13.90 -3.63
N LYS A 121 -3.86 14.85 -4.37
CA LYS A 121 -4.26 14.67 -5.75
C LYS A 121 -3.29 15.37 -6.68
N LEU A 122 -2.65 14.63 -7.59
CA LEU A 122 -1.80 15.14 -8.65
C LEU A 122 -2.34 14.70 -10.02
N LYS A 123 -3.08 15.58 -10.69
CA LYS A 123 -3.83 15.23 -11.91
C LYS A 123 -3.57 16.18 -13.07
N ASN A 124 -3.24 15.63 -14.24
CA ASN A 124 -3.11 16.36 -15.50
C ASN A 124 -2.08 17.50 -15.47
N ASN A 125 -1.05 17.40 -14.62
CA ASN A 125 0.01 18.40 -14.62
C ASN A 125 0.95 18.16 -15.81
N LYS A 126 1.59 19.20 -16.31
CA LYS A 126 2.58 19.12 -17.38
C LYS A 126 3.93 19.53 -16.82
N PHE A 127 4.96 18.76 -17.16
CA PHE A 127 6.33 19.04 -16.78
C PHE A 127 7.13 19.42 -18.03
N LYS A 128 7.99 20.43 -17.93
CA LYS A 128 8.74 20.97 -19.08
C LYS A 128 9.67 19.95 -19.73
N THR A 129 10.27 19.09 -18.93
CA THR A 129 11.12 17.99 -19.41
C THR A 129 10.56 16.66 -18.93
N ALA A 130 10.69 15.63 -19.77
CA ALA A 130 10.28 14.27 -19.41
C ALA A 130 11.06 13.74 -18.20
N ASP A 131 12.32 14.18 -18.06
CA ASP A 131 13.24 13.76 -16.99
C ASP A 131 12.95 14.43 -15.64
N TYR A 132 12.09 15.46 -15.63
CA TYR A 132 11.74 16.14 -14.40
C TYR A 132 10.93 15.25 -13.47
N LYS A 133 11.36 15.11 -12.21
CA LYS A 133 10.71 14.29 -11.20
C LYS A 133 10.48 15.09 -9.91
N LEU A 134 9.24 15.16 -9.45
CA LEU A 134 8.87 15.69 -8.14
C LEU A 134 9.30 14.73 -7.05
N ASN A 135 10.18 15.18 -6.15
CA ASN A 135 10.71 14.33 -5.11
C ASN A 135 10.01 14.54 -3.75
N PHE A 136 9.33 13.50 -3.27
CA PHE A 136 8.64 13.49 -1.98
C PHE A 136 9.37 12.67 -0.90
N THR A 137 10.58 12.17 -1.16
CA THR A 137 11.32 11.34 -0.17
C THR A 137 11.75 12.11 1.07
N TYR A 138 11.80 13.45 0.99
CA TYR A 138 12.19 14.32 2.11
C TYR A 138 10.99 14.89 2.88
N CYS A 139 9.76 14.51 2.50
CA CYS A 139 8.57 14.91 3.24
C CYS A 139 8.44 14.10 4.54
N LYS A 140 7.77 14.69 5.53
CA LYS A 140 7.54 14.08 6.84
C LYS A 140 6.07 13.71 7.00
N MET A 141 5.84 12.63 7.74
CA MET A 141 4.50 12.24 8.17
C MET A 141 4.24 12.80 9.56
N ASP A 142 3.02 13.29 9.79
CA ASP A 142 2.65 13.78 11.10
C ASP A 142 2.20 12.67 12.03
N SER A 143 3.05 12.44 13.04
CA SER A 143 2.81 11.50 14.11
C SER A 143 1.53 11.79 14.93
N ALA A 144 1.05 13.05 14.97
CA ALA A 144 -0.13 13.44 15.74
C ALA A 144 -1.45 13.25 14.98
N GLN A 145 -1.52 13.64 13.70
CA GLN A 145 -2.71 13.47 12.85
C GLN A 145 -3.03 12.00 12.55
N PHE A 146 -2.01 11.13 12.52
CA PHE A 146 -2.16 9.68 12.38
C PHE A 146 -3.10 9.07 13.43
N LYS A 147 -3.12 9.61 14.65
CA LYS A 147 -3.95 9.09 15.75
C LYS A 147 -5.43 9.50 15.64
N TYR A 148 -5.76 10.55 14.89
CA TYR A 148 -7.12 11.09 14.83
C TYR A 148 -7.93 10.57 13.64
N PHE A 149 -7.29 10.20 12.53
CA PHE A 149 -7.99 9.66 11.36
C PHE A 149 -8.14 8.13 11.44
N ASN A 150 -9.17 7.68 12.15
CA ASN A 150 -9.67 6.29 12.21
C ASN A 150 -10.02 5.64 10.84
N LYS A 151 -9.83 6.35 9.71
CA LYS A 151 -10.16 5.89 8.36
C LYS A 151 -8.97 5.47 7.52
N ASN A 152 -7.74 5.82 7.93
CA ASN A 152 -6.55 5.38 7.22
C ASN A 152 -5.79 4.36 8.10
N PRO A 153 -6.16 3.06 8.03
CA PRO A 153 -5.55 2.03 8.88
C PRO A 153 -4.06 1.85 8.62
N LEU A 154 -3.53 2.44 7.55
CA LEU A 154 -2.15 2.27 7.09
C LEU A 154 -1.24 3.40 7.51
N GLY A 155 -1.80 4.58 7.82
CA GLY A 155 -0.96 5.67 8.26
C GLY A 155 -0.10 6.33 7.20
N LYS A 156 -0.60 6.32 5.95
CA LYS A 156 0.12 6.75 4.75
C LYS A 156 -0.64 7.88 4.07
N CYS A 157 0.03 8.80 3.38
CA CYS A 157 -0.61 9.76 2.50
C CYS A 157 -1.28 9.02 1.34
N LEU A 158 -2.58 9.24 1.12
CA LEU A 158 -3.33 8.67 0.00
C LEU A 158 -3.12 9.55 -1.23
N ILE A 159 -2.36 9.06 -2.21
CA ILE A 159 -2.00 9.82 -3.40
C ILE A 159 -2.78 9.35 -4.63
N THR A 160 -3.46 10.27 -5.30
CA THR A 160 -4.10 10.03 -6.59
C THR A 160 -3.25 10.62 -7.72
N LEU A 161 -2.73 9.74 -8.57
CA LEU A 161 -1.90 10.09 -9.71
C LEU A 161 -2.65 9.86 -11.02
N SER A 162 -2.48 10.76 -11.99
CA SER A 162 -2.85 10.48 -13.38
C SER A 162 -1.75 9.66 -14.09
N PRO A 163 -2.10 8.83 -15.10
CA PRO A 163 -1.11 8.04 -15.85
C PRO A 163 0.03 8.89 -16.45
N ASP A 164 -0.26 10.12 -16.85
CA ASP A 164 0.72 11.05 -17.43
C ASP A 164 1.65 11.67 -16.39
N ASN A 165 1.33 11.60 -15.10
CA ASN A 165 2.15 12.16 -14.02
C ASN A 165 2.88 11.09 -13.20
N ALA A 166 2.49 9.82 -13.32
CA ALA A 166 3.04 8.74 -12.50
C ALA A 166 4.56 8.52 -12.65
N SER A 167 5.13 8.81 -13.82
CA SER A 167 6.59 8.73 -14.06
C SER A 167 7.37 9.97 -13.58
N ASN A 168 6.67 11.04 -13.23
CA ASN A 168 7.27 12.32 -12.84
C ASN A 168 7.22 12.53 -11.31
N VAL A 169 7.03 11.47 -10.53
CA VAL A 169 7.02 11.53 -9.07
C VAL A 169 7.95 10.47 -8.47
N ILE A 170 8.68 10.85 -7.43
CA ILE A 170 9.48 9.97 -6.60
C ILE A 170 8.80 9.93 -5.24
N ILE A 171 8.17 8.80 -4.94
CA ILE A 171 7.41 8.59 -3.70
C ILE A 171 7.94 7.36 -2.98
N ASP A 172 7.95 7.41 -1.64
CA ASP A 172 8.32 6.27 -0.79
C ASP A 172 7.06 5.49 -0.38
N SER A 173 7.05 4.17 -0.58
CA SER A 173 5.93 3.31 -0.18
C SER A 173 5.66 3.29 1.32
N LYS A 174 6.63 3.71 2.16
CA LYS A 174 6.44 3.90 3.61
C LYS A 174 5.54 5.09 3.91
N LEU A 175 5.61 6.13 3.10
CA LEU A 175 4.88 7.37 3.30
C LEU A 175 3.59 7.43 2.47
N PHE A 176 3.54 6.75 1.31
CA PHE A 176 2.44 6.86 0.36
C PHE A 176 1.69 5.55 0.11
N TRP A 177 0.39 5.69 -0.13
CA TRP A 177 -0.49 4.65 -0.65
C TRP A 177 -1.23 5.18 -1.87
N ILE A 178 -1.19 4.46 -2.99
CA ILE A 178 -1.82 4.94 -4.22
C ILE A 178 -3.33 4.70 -4.14
N GLU A 179 -4.11 5.77 -4.26
CA GLU A 179 -5.57 5.75 -4.27
C GLU A 179 -6.10 6.20 -5.64
N TYR A 180 -7.14 5.54 -6.12
CA TYR A 180 -7.71 5.79 -7.43
C TYR A 180 -9.04 6.53 -7.34
N ASP A 181 -9.19 7.52 -8.21
CA ASP A 181 -10.48 8.12 -8.51
C ASP A 181 -11.36 7.08 -9.23
N SER A 182 -12.63 6.99 -8.86
CA SER A 182 -13.63 6.10 -9.48
C SER A 182 -13.77 6.26 -11.00
N LEU A 183 -13.27 7.38 -11.54
CA LEU A 183 -13.29 7.71 -12.96
C LEU A 183 -12.18 7.03 -13.78
N PHE A 184 -11.12 6.49 -13.16
CA PHE A 184 -10.05 5.84 -13.89
C PHE A 184 -10.49 4.47 -14.42
N ARG A 185 -10.00 4.11 -15.61
CA ARG A 185 -10.14 2.76 -16.14
C ARG A 185 -9.12 1.84 -15.49
N TYR A 186 -9.44 0.55 -15.39
CA TYR A 186 -8.54 -0.46 -14.81
C TYR A 186 -7.13 -0.42 -15.42
N ASP A 187 -7.00 -0.34 -16.74
CA ASP A 187 -5.71 -0.31 -17.44
C ASP A 187 -4.87 0.95 -17.10
N GLU A 188 -5.54 2.08 -16.87
CA GLU A 188 -4.89 3.33 -16.44
C GLU A 188 -4.32 3.18 -15.02
N MET A 189 -5.06 2.52 -14.13
CA MET A 189 -4.60 2.24 -12.76
C MET A 189 -3.37 1.33 -12.75
N LEU A 190 -3.35 0.29 -13.59
CA LEU A 190 -2.19 -0.58 -13.76
C LEU A 190 -0.97 0.19 -14.28
N THR A 191 -1.18 1.06 -15.27
CA THR A 191 -0.12 1.90 -15.85
C THR A 191 0.51 2.81 -14.78
N VAL A 192 -0.30 3.36 -13.87
CA VAL A 192 0.21 4.18 -12.75
C VAL A 192 1.16 3.37 -11.86
N TYR A 193 0.76 2.17 -11.43
CA TYR A 193 1.63 1.31 -10.60
C TYR A 193 2.94 0.97 -11.33
N GLU A 194 2.86 0.54 -12.58
CA GLU A 194 4.04 0.16 -13.37
C GLU A 194 5.02 1.33 -13.53
N LYS A 195 4.51 2.54 -13.82
CA LYS A 195 5.35 3.75 -13.92
C LYS A 195 6.00 4.14 -12.61
N VAL A 196 5.26 4.07 -11.48
CA VAL A 196 5.83 4.35 -10.15
C VAL A 196 6.89 3.32 -9.79
N ILE A 197 6.60 2.02 -9.96
CA ILE A 197 7.54 0.93 -9.66
C ILE A 197 8.81 1.04 -10.52
N ASN A 198 8.67 1.35 -11.82
CA ASN A 198 9.81 1.57 -12.71
C ASN A 198 10.65 2.76 -12.26
N THR A 199 10.00 3.85 -11.86
CA THR A 199 10.70 5.04 -11.32
C THR A 199 11.47 4.70 -10.04
N CYS A 200 10.89 3.93 -9.11
CA CYS A 200 11.60 3.44 -7.93
C CYS A 200 12.77 2.50 -8.28
N ARG A 201 12.62 1.68 -9.34
CA ARG A 201 13.69 0.78 -9.83
C ARG A 201 14.86 1.55 -10.43
N GLU A 202 14.60 2.57 -11.23
CA GLU A 202 15.64 3.47 -11.77
C GLU A 202 16.45 4.15 -10.67
N LEU A 203 15.84 4.36 -9.50
CA LEU A 203 16.44 5.03 -8.34
C LEU A 203 16.98 4.05 -7.27
N ASN A 204 16.95 2.73 -7.52
CA ASN A 204 17.37 1.68 -6.58
C ASN A 204 16.65 1.74 -5.20
N MET A 205 15.37 2.13 -5.18
CA MET A 205 14.56 2.20 -3.97
C MET A 205 13.88 0.85 -3.66
N GLU A 206 14.67 -0.18 -3.32
CA GLU A 206 14.21 -1.58 -3.17
C GLU A 206 12.97 -1.74 -2.28
N GLU A 207 12.95 -1.12 -1.10
CA GLU A 207 11.81 -1.19 -0.17
C GLU A 207 10.52 -0.59 -0.77
N SER A 208 10.65 0.48 -1.57
CA SER A 208 9.51 1.09 -2.26
C SER A 208 9.01 0.27 -3.43
N ILE A 209 9.92 -0.39 -4.16
CA ILE A 209 9.57 -1.35 -5.22
C ILE A 209 8.70 -2.47 -4.64
N GLU A 210 9.16 -3.10 -3.55
CA GLU A 210 8.41 -4.14 -2.85
C GLU A 210 7.05 -3.61 -2.37
N GLY A 211 7.03 -2.48 -1.66
CA GLY A 211 5.80 -1.94 -1.09
C GLY A 211 4.74 -1.58 -2.13
N PHE A 212 5.13 -1.04 -3.29
CA PHE A 212 4.20 -0.74 -4.37
C PHE A 212 3.82 -1.97 -5.20
N ASP A 213 4.71 -2.95 -5.37
CA ASP A 213 4.34 -4.22 -6.02
C ASP A 213 3.30 -5.00 -5.20
N ILE A 214 3.44 -5.03 -3.87
CA ILE A 214 2.42 -5.58 -2.97
C ILE A 214 1.07 -4.86 -3.17
N GLN A 215 1.07 -3.53 -3.19
CA GLN A 215 -0.16 -2.75 -3.46
C GLN A 215 -0.77 -3.09 -4.83
N TYR A 216 0.07 -3.21 -5.86
CA TYR A 216 -0.34 -3.59 -7.22
C TYR A 216 -0.97 -4.99 -7.26
N GLN A 217 -0.37 -5.98 -6.59
CA GLN A 217 -0.91 -7.34 -6.50
C GLN A 217 -2.26 -7.37 -5.75
N ILE A 218 -2.36 -6.67 -4.61
CA ILE A 218 -3.61 -6.51 -3.84
C ILE A 218 -4.70 -5.94 -4.73
N PHE A 219 -4.40 -4.86 -5.46
CA PHE A 219 -5.32 -4.23 -6.39
C PHE A 219 -5.81 -5.20 -7.47
N LYS A 220 -4.90 -5.95 -8.11
CA LYS A 220 -5.25 -6.94 -9.14
C LYS A 220 -6.14 -8.06 -8.60
N ILE A 221 -5.85 -8.57 -7.41
CA ILE A 221 -6.64 -9.64 -6.79
C ILE A 221 -8.05 -9.14 -6.45
N ARG A 222 -8.17 -7.96 -5.81
CA ARG A 222 -9.47 -7.36 -5.47
C ARG A 222 -10.32 -7.13 -6.72
N HIS A 223 -9.73 -6.61 -7.78
CA HIS A 223 -10.44 -6.40 -9.04
C HIS A 223 -10.85 -7.72 -9.71
N LYS A 224 -9.95 -8.71 -9.78
CA LYS A 224 -10.20 -9.98 -10.49
C LYS A 224 -11.23 -10.87 -9.79
N TYR A 225 -11.21 -10.93 -8.45
CA TYR A 225 -12.02 -11.88 -7.67
C TYR A 225 -13.19 -11.23 -6.90
N GLY A 226 -13.37 -9.92 -7.01
CA GLY A 226 -14.47 -9.18 -6.40
C GLY A 226 -14.57 -9.42 -4.90
N ILE A 227 -15.72 -9.94 -4.45
CA ILE A 227 -16.01 -10.21 -3.03
C ILE A 227 -15.00 -11.18 -2.40
N PHE A 228 -14.47 -12.14 -3.17
CA PHE A 228 -13.46 -13.09 -2.68
C PHE A 228 -12.04 -12.51 -2.67
N GLY A 229 -11.84 -11.34 -3.28
CA GLY A 229 -10.52 -10.71 -3.39
C GLY A 229 -9.88 -10.44 -2.04
N GLU A 230 -10.66 -10.00 -1.05
CA GLU A 230 -10.12 -9.71 0.29
C GLU A 230 -9.62 -10.97 1.01
N SER A 231 -10.34 -12.08 0.91
CA SER A 231 -9.90 -13.36 1.49
C SER A 231 -8.64 -13.88 0.81
N ILE A 232 -8.52 -13.72 -0.51
CA ILE A 232 -7.31 -14.11 -1.25
C ILE A 232 -6.13 -13.21 -0.87
N VAL A 233 -6.35 -11.90 -0.70
CA VAL A 233 -5.33 -10.95 -0.23
C VAL A 233 -4.83 -11.33 1.17
N GLN A 234 -5.74 -11.60 2.11
CA GLN A 234 -5.38 -12.03 3.46
C GLN A 234 -4.61 -13.35 3.45
N PHE A 235 -5.05 -14.31 2.62
CA PHE A 235 -4.34 -15.57 2.43
C PHE A 235 -2.93 -15.33 1.88
N GLN A 236 -2.76 -14.53 0.82
CA GLN A 236 -1.44 -14.26 0.25
C GLN A 236 -0.54 -13.44 1.17
N ASP A 237 -1.06 -12.48 1.94
CA ASP A 237 -0.24 -11.73 2.88
C ASP A 237 0.29 -12.66 3.99
N TYR A 238 -0.61 -13.44 4.61
CA TYR A 238 -0.27 -14.39 5.67
C TYR A 238 0.68 -15.48 5.20
N TRP A 239 0.42 -16.06 4.02
CA TRP A 239 1.08 -17.29 3.60
C TRP A 239 2.54 -17.09 3.16
N TRP A 240 2.78 -16.07 2.35
CA TRP A 240 4.08 -15.84 1.71
C TRP A 240 4.41 -14.35 1.52
N GLY A 241 3.59 -13.44 2.07
CA GLY A 241 3.78 -11.99 1.97
C GLY A 241 3.94 -11.53 0.53
N PHE A 242 3.06 -12.01 -0.37
CA PHE A 242 3.13 -11.74 -1.82
C PHE A 242 4.46 -12.11 -2.49
N GLY A 243 5.20 -13.08 -1.93
CA GLY A 243 6.48 -13.57 -2.45
C GLY A 243 7.72 -12.94 -1.81
N TYR A 244 7.55 -11.89 -1.01
CA TYR A 244 8.66 -11.16 -0.37
C TYR A 244 9.06 -11.77 0.98
N LYS A 245 8.09 -12.28 1.76
CA LYS A 245 8.34 -12.90 3.08
C LYS A 245 8.56 -14.41 2.98
N ARG A 246 9.68 -14.80 2.37
CA ARG A 246 10.06 -16.20 2.13
C ARG A 246 10.09 -17.09 3.38
N SER A 247 10.48 -16.53 4.52
CA SER A 247 10.49 -17.24 5.81
C SER A 247 9.10 -17.69 6.27
N ASN A 248 8.04 -16.96 5.88
CA ASN A 248 6.67 -17.31 6.24
C ASN A 248 6.26 -18.65 5.62
N ILE A 249 6.74 -18.98 4.42
CA ILE A 249 6.43 -20.25 3.76
C ILE A 249 6.88 -21.41 4.67
N LEU A 250 8.14 -21.41 5.11
CA LEU A 250 8.68 -22.47 5.95
C LEU A 250 7.98 -22.55 7.31
N LEU A 251 7.74 -21.39 7.95
CA LEU A 251 7.04 -21.34 9.23
C LEU A 251 5.60 -21.86 9.12
N ASN A 252 4.88 -21.46 8.08
CA ASN A 252 3.51 -21.91 7.85
C ASN A 252 3.44 -23.41 7.53
N ILE A 253 4.39 -23.96 6.78
CA ILE A 253 4.54 -25.42 6.59
C ILE A 253 4.67 -26.12 7.94
N VAL A 254 5.58 -25.65 8.79
CA VAL A 254 5.83 -26.25 10.11
C VAL A 254 4.58 -26.17 10.98
N TRP A 255 3.91 -25.02 11.04
CA TRP A 255 2.69 -24.85 11.84
C TRP A 255 1.52 -25.69 11.33
N ALA A 256 1.30 -25.73 10.02
CA ALA A 256 0.25 -26.55 9.42
C ALA A 256 0.51 -28.04 9.63
N PHE A 257 1.78 -28.46 9.54
CA PHE A 257 2.18 -29.83 9.85
C PHE A 257 1.96 -30.16 11.33
N LEU A 258 2.37 -29.28 12.26
CA LEU A 258 2.16 -29.47 13.70
C LEU A 258 0.67 -29.49 14.08
N ALA A 259 -0.15 -28.63 13.47
CA ALA A 259 -1.59 -28.64 13.67
C ALA A 259 -2.23 -29.94 13.16
N SER A 260 -1.83 -30.38 11.96
CA SER A 260 -2.27 -31.67 11.40
C SER A 260 -1.85 -32.83 12.30
N LEU A 261 -0.61 -32.81 12.80
CA LEU A 261 -0.06 -33.79 13.72
C LEU A 261 -0.88 -33.85 14.99
N LEU A 262 -1.19 -32.71 15.60
CA LEU A 262 -1.99 -32.64 16.82
C LEU A 262 -3.40 -33.22 16.61
N ILE A 263 -4.05 -32.86 15.50
CA ILE A 263 -5.39 -33.37 15.15
C ILE A 263 -5.36 -34.89 14.97
N VAL A 264 -4.40 -35.42 14.20
CA VAL A 264 -4.24 -36.87 14.01
C VAL A 264 -3.86 -37.55 15.32
N PHE A 265 -3.05 -36.92 16.17
CA PHE A 265 -2.64 -37.46 17.47
C PHE A 265 -3.81 -37.62 18.43
N ILE A 266 -4.72 -36.65 18.48
CA ILE A 266 -5.95 -36.75 19.27
C ILE A 266 -6.89 -37.80 18.65
N GLY A 267 -6.98 -37.83 17.32
CA GLY A 267 -7.90 -38.69 16.56
C GLY A 267 -7.37 -40.07 16.16
N TYR A 268 -6.18 -40.48 16.61
CA TYR A 268 -5.38 -41.54 15.96
C TYR A 268 -6.14 -42.86 15.77
N LYS A 269 -6.92 -43.30 16.77
CA LYS A 269 -7.72 -44.54 16.68
C LYS A 269 -8.74 -44.50 15.52
N LYS A 270 -9.39 -43.36 15.33
CA LYS A 270 -10.37 -43.17 14.25
C LYS A 270 -9.67 -43.03 12.89
N VAL A 271 -8.55 -42.30 12.85
CA VAL A 271 -7.75 -42.12 11.64
C VAL A 271 -7.20 -43.46 11.13
N PHE A 272 -6.59 -44.28 11.99
CA PHE A 272 -6.05 -45.58 11.57
C PHE A 272 -7.13 -46.56 11.10
N ARG A 273 -8.27 -46.62 11.79
CA ARG A 273 -9.41 -47.45 11.34
C ARG A 273 -9.99 -47.00 9.99
N ALA A 274 -9.91 -45.71 9.69
CA ALA A 274 -10.36 -45.17 8.41
C ALA A 274 -9.33 -45.36 7.29
N TYR A 275 -8.03 -45.34 7.62
CA TYR A 275 -6.91 -45.42 6.66
C TYR A 275 -6.42 -46.86 6.39
N SER A 276 -6.83 -47.84 7.18
CA SER A 276 -6.56 -49.27 6.94
C SER A 276 -7.81 -50.09 7.32
N PRO A 277 -8.85 -50.12 6.47
CA PRO A 277 -10.14 -50.75 6.77
C PRO A 277 -10.12 -52.27 6.62
N ASN A 278 -9.17 -52.81 5.85
CA ASN A 278 -8.89 -54.23 5.86
C ASN A 278 -8.28 -54.55 7.22
N SER A 279 -9.04 -55.31 8.01
CA SER A 279 -8.71 -55.81 9.33
C SER A 279 -7.56 -56.82 9.29
N ASP A 280 -6.44 -56.44 8.69
CA ASP A 280 -5.19 -57.16 8.90
C ASP A 280 -4.88 -57.03 10.39
N HIS A 281 -4.55 -58.16 11.04
CA HIS A 281 -4.23 -58.24 12.47
C HIS A 281 -3.26 -57.13 12.91
N ASP A 282 -2.39 -56.70 12.00
CA ASP A 282 -1.41 -55.64 12.13
C ASP A 282 -2.02 -54.28 12.52
N THR A 283 -3.21 -53.90 12.03
CA THR A 283 -3.80 -52.60 12.36
C THR A 283 -4.29 -52.56 13.81
N GLU A 284 -4.86 -53.65 14.32
CA GLU A 284 -5.30 -53.74 15.71
C GLU A 284 -4.10 -53.83 16.67
N LEU A 285 -3.05 -54.55 16.28
CA LEU A 285 -1.79 -54.61 17.02
C LEU A 285 -1.13 -53.22 17.13
N VAL A 286 -1.02 -52.48 16.02
CA VAL A 286 -0.48 -51.11 16.01
C VAL A 286 -1.30 -50.18 16.90
N ILE A 287 -2.64 -50.27 16.87
CA ILE A 287 -3.51 -49.45 17.73
C ILE A 287 -3.30 -49.82 19.22
N LYS A 288 -3.13 -51.11 19.53
CA LYS A 288 -2.89 -51.59 20.89
C LYS A 288 -1.54 -51.10 21.41
N GLU A 289 -0.46 -51.27 20.65
CA GLU A 289 0.89 -50.78 20.99
C GLU A 289 0.91 -49.25 21.17
N CYS A 290 0.24 -48.50 20.29
CA CYS A 290 0.06 -47.05 20.43
C CYS A 290 -0.79 -46.65 21.66
N THR A 291 -1.64 -47.54 22.16
CA THR A 291 -2.42 -47.28 23.37
C THR A 291 -1.54 -47.39 24.61
N GLU A 292 -0.61 -48.35 24.62
CA GLU A 292 0.25 -48.67 25.77
C GLU A 292 1.48 -47.75 25.90
N SER A 293 2.02 -47.23 24.79
CA SER A 293 3.20 -46.35 24.80
C SER A 293 2.95 -44.98 24.13
N PHE A 294 3.17 -43.90 24.89
CA PHE A 294 3.07 -42.53 24.37
C PHE A 294 4.11 -42.24 23.28
N LEU A 295 5.35 -42.73 23.46
CA LEU A 295 6.44 -42.51 22.51
C LEU A 295 6.16 -43.24 21.18
N GLU A 296 5.67 -44.48 21.24
CA GLU A 296 5.30 -45.23 20.03
C GLU A 296 4.11 -44.58 19.33
N ARG A 297 3.09 -44.13 20.09
CA ARG A 297 1.99 -43.33 19.52
C ARG A 297 2.51 -42.12 18.77
N PHE A 298 3.41 -41.35 19.37
CA PHE A 298 3.97 -40.17 18.74
C PHE A 298 4.71 -40.52 17.45
N LYS A 299 5.61 -41.52 17.47
CA LYS A 299 6.36 -41.96 16.28
C LYS A 299 5.43 -42.38 15.14
N VAL A 300 4.45 -43.24 15.42
CA VAL A 300 3.52 -43.76 14.41
C VAL A 300 2.65 -42.62 13.86
N VAL A 301 2.03 -41.82 14.73
CA VAL A 301 1.21 -40.68 14.30
C VAL A 301 2.03 -39.67 13.49
N PHE A 302 3.26 -39.37 13.92
CA PHE A 302 4.17 -38.48 13.21
C PHE A 302 4.46 -38.99 11.80
N PHE A 303 4.85 -40.26 11.68
CA PHE A 303 5.16 -40.87 10.40
C PHE A 303 3.96 -40.85 9.44
N TYR A 304 2.78 -41.24 9.93
CA TYR A 304 1.57 -41.24 9.10
C TYR A 304 1.10 -39.83 8.72
N THR A 305 1.20 -38.87 9.64
CA THR A 305 0.89 -37.47 9.33
C THR A 305 1.86 -36.92 8.29
N ALA A 306 3.15 -37.21 8.41
CA ALA A 306 4.17 -36.81 7.44
C ALA A 306 3.92 -37.44 6.07
N LEU A 307 3.55 -38.73 6.04
CA LEU A 307 3.17 -39.41 4.81
C LEU A 307 1.97 -38.73 4.16
N VAL A 308 0.89 -38.44 4.89
CA VAL A 308 -0.28 -37.78 4.28
C VAL A 308 0.02 -36.34 3.86
N PHE A 309 0.72 -35.58 4.69
CA PHE A 309 0.97 -34.15 4.46
C PHE A 309 2.01 -33.88 3.37
N PHE A 310 3.07 -34.67 3.30
CA PHE A 310 4.16 -34.49 2.32
C PHE A 310 4.09 -35.46 1.13
N SER A 311 3.08 -36.34 1.05
CA SER A 311 2.94 -37.21 -0.11
C SER A 311 2.43 -36.44 -1.33
N TRP A 312 2.93 -36.84 -2.49
CA TRP A 312 2.39 -36.44 -3.78
C TRP A 312 1.10 -37.20 -4.15
N ARG A 313 0.90 -38.40 -3.59
CA ARG A 313 -0.22 -39.30 -3.91
C ARG A 313 -0.83 -39.94 -2.65
N VAL A 314 -2.13 -39.78 -2.46
CA VAL A 314 -2.88 -40.55 -1.44
C VAL A 314 -3.32 -41.88 -2.05
N ASP A 315 -3.12 -42.97 -1.30
CA ASP A 315 -3.64 -44.27 -1.68
C ASP A 315 -5.13 -44.36 -1.32
N HIS A 316 -5.99 -43.92 -2.26
CA HIS A 316 -7.44 -43.91 -2.08
C HIS A 316 -8.02 -45.28 -1.76
N ALA A 317 -7.37 -46.37 -2.18
CA ALA A 317 -7.84 -47.73 -1.92
C ALA A 317 -7.76 -48.09 -0.43
N ARG A 318 -6.90 -47.40 0.32
CA ARG A 318 -6.73 -47.60 1.76
C ARG A 318 -7.72 -46.81 2.60
N VAL A 319 -8.43 -45.81 2.06
CA VAL A 319 -9.33 -44.97 2.84
C VAL A 319 -10.77 -45.46 2.74
N ASP A 320 -11.36 -45.95 3.84
CA ASP A 320 -12.79 -46.30 3.90
C ASP A 320 -13.67 -45.08 4.16
N TYR A 321 -13.91 -44.35 3.07
CA TYR A 321 -14.76 -43.16 3.05
C TYR A 321 -16.25 -43.49 3.27
N ARG A 322 -16.68 -44.74 3.08
CA ARG A 322 -18.09 -45.12 3.29
C ARG A 322 -18.40 -45.25 4.78
N ARG A 323 -17.50 -45.87 5.55
CA ARG A 323 -17.68 -46.06 6.98
C ARG A 323 -17.27 -44.84 7.81
N TYR A 324 -16.28 -44.07 7.34
CA TYR A 324 -15.75 -42.90 8.06
C TYR A 324 -15.66 -41.65 7.19
N PRO A 325 -16.79 -41.11 6.69
CA PRO A 325 -16.79 -40.00 5.73
C PRO A 325 -16.09 -38.74 6.26
N TRP A 326 -16.32 -38.38 7.52
CA TRP A 326 -15.71 -37.18 8.13
C TRP A 326 -14.20 -37.32 8.37
N ILE A 327 -13.73 -38.52 8.70
CA ILE A 327 -12.29 -38.78 8.88
C ILE A 327 -11.60 -38.83 7.53
N ALA A 328 -12.23 -39.41 6.51
CA ALA A 328 -11.74 -39.35 5.14
C ALA A 328 -11.64 -37.89 4.66
N LEU A 329 -12.68 -37.07 4.89
CA LEU A 329 -12.65 -35.63 4.58
C LEU A 329 -11.51 -34.90 5.29
N LEU A 330 -11.25 -35.22 6.56
CA LEU A 330 -10.13 -34.68 7.31
C LEU A 330 -8.78 -35.07 6.68
N ILE A 331 -8.58 -36.35 6.34
CA ILE A 331 -7.36 -36.85 5.69
C ILE A 331 -7.13 -36.13 4.36
N TYR A 332 -8.18 -36.00 3.53
CA TYR A 332 -8.08 -35.26 2.27
C TYR A 332 -7.80 -33.77 2.48
N THR A 333 -8.39 -33.15 3.50
CA THR A 333 -8.09 -31.75 3.85
C THR A 333 -6.62 -31.58 4.21
N ILE A 334 -6.07 -32.45 5.07
CA ILE A 334 -4.65 -32.43 5.45
C ILE A 334 -3.76 -32.62 4.21
N TYR A 335 -4.10 -33.57 3.34
CA TYR A 335 -3.37 -33.80 2.08
C TYR A 335 -3.40 -32.59 1.14
N VAL A 336 -4.58 -31.98 0.92
CA VAL A 336 -4.70 -30.78 0.06
C VAL A 336 -3.92 -29.61 0.63
N ILE A 337 -4.00 -29.38 1.94
CA ILE A 337 -3.18 -28.37 2.62
C ILE A 337 -1.69 -28.67 2.39
N GLY A 338 -1.27 -29.92 2.56
CA GLY A 338 0.10 -30.37 2.30
C GLY A 338 0.56 -30.14 0.85
N LEU A 339 -0.28 -30.46 -0.13
CA LEU A 339 0.00 -30.22 -1.55
C LEU A 339 0.15 -28.73 -1.87
N ILE A 340 -0.72 -27.87 -1.32
CA ILE A 340 -0.62 -26.41 -1.48
C ILE A 340 0.75 -25.94 -0.97
N HIS A 341 1.15 -26.40 0.23
CA HIS A 341 2.45 -26.09 0.80
C HIS A 341 3.62 -26.58 -0.06
N LEU A 342 3.56 -27.82 -0.57
CA LEU A 342 4.58 -28.37 -1.47
C LEU A 342 4.69 -27.56 -2.77
N ALA A 343 3.56 -27.13 -3.34
CA ALA A 343 3.55 -26.28 -4.53
C ALA A 343 4.24 -24.92 -4.26
N TYR A 344 3.96 -24.29 -3.12
CA TYR A 344 4.65 -23.06 -2.71
C TYR A 344 6.13 -23.27 -2.42
N LEU A 345 6.51 -24.39 -1.81
CA LEU A 345 7.90 -24.75 -1.58
C LEU A 345 8.65 -24.98 -2.90
N ALA A 346 8.02 -25.64 -3.87
CA ALA A 346 8.57 -25.82 -5.21
C ALA A 346 8.73 -24.48 -5.94
N ALA A 347 7.71 -23.61 -5.89
CA ALA A 347 7.79 -22.26 -6.44
C ALA A 347 8.94 -21.45 -5.80
N PHE A 348 9.13 -21.59 -4.48
CA PHE A 348 10.23 -20.96 -3.76
C PHE A 348 11.61 -21.44 -4.23
N VAL A 349 11.77 -22.73 -4.52
CA VAL A 349 13.03 -23.30 -5.04
C VAL A 349 13.28 -22.87 -6.49
N LEU A 350 12.24 -22.82 -7.33
CA LEU A 350 12.34 -22.48 -8.75
C LEU A 350 12.51 -20.97 -9.03
N ALA A 351 12.08 -20.11 -8.11
CA ALA A 351 12.21 -18.65 -8.24
C ALA A 351 13.60 -18.11 -7.82
N LYS A 352 14.58 -19.00 -7.63
CA LYS A 352 16.01 -18.69 -7.57
C LYS A 352 16.64 -18.93 -8.94
#